data_AF-A0A2N8L312-F1
#
_entry.id   AF-A0A2N8L312-F1
#
_cell.length_a   1.000
_cell.length_b   1.000
_cell.length_c   1.000
_cell.angle_alpha   90.00
_cell.angle_beta   90.00
_cell.angle_gamma   90.00
#
_symmetry.space_group_name_H-M   'P 1'
#
loop_
_entity.id
_entity.type
_entity.pdbx_description
1 polymer ?
#
loop_
_entity_poly.entity_id
_entity_poly.type
_entity_poly.pdbx_seq_one_letter_code
_entity_poly.pdbx_strand_id
1 'polypeptide(L)'
;MSESKSEPITRRPRLRPLILCLSLLSLMSLAPARAADESLDVLRQRLAERLSDKSESPKGMKVTSKGGEEGGKSTKAKGGKANKAEAGHETKHGAAGGHVHWGYAGEGAPDKWAELSPEFRQCAVGTRQSPIDIREGIRVDLEKIQFEYRPSSFAVLDNGHTIQVNVAPGNALQVMGRRFELLQFHFHRPSEERINGRQYDMVAHLVHKDAEGRLAVVAVLLERGQDQALVQTIWNNLPLEKGEALPAPGLLDLNQLLPENRAYYTYMGSLTTPPCSEGVLWMVMRTPVQVSPNQIAIFSRLYPMNARPIQAGSGRLIKESN
;
A
#
# COMPACT_ATOMS: atom_id res chain seq x y z
N MET A 1 42.04 32.34 -64.98
CA MET A 1 42.47 33.32 -63.95
C MET A 1 41.98 34.68 -64.42
N SER A 2 40.84 35.13 -63.90
CA SER A 2 40.25 36.46 -64.17
C SER A 2 40.12 37.22 -62.87
N GLU A 3 40.36 38.53 -62.98
CA GLU A 3 40.40 39.51 -61.91
C GLU A 3 39.02 39.89 -61.33
N SER A 4 39.06 40.42 -60.12
CA SER A 4 38.51 41.74 -59.72
C SER A 4 37.52 41.76 -58.53
N LYS A 5 38.10 42.23 -57.41
CA LYS A 5 37.70 43.32 -56.48
C LYS A 5 36.26 43.50 -55.96
N SER A 6 36.27 43.88 -54.66
CA SER A 6 35.53 44.96 -53.95
C SER A 6 34.33 44.63 -53.04
N GLU A 7 34.64 44.55 -51.73
CA GLU A 7 34.11 45.32 -50.57
C GLU A 7 32.61 45.41 -50.18
N PRO A 8 32.30 45.71 -48.88
CA PRO A 8 31.17 45.16 -48.14
C PRO A 8 30.02 46.15 -47.90
N ILE A 9 28.83 45.64 -47.55
CA ILE A 9 27.68 46.46 -47.14
C ILE A 9 27.01 45.89 -45.88
N THR A 10 27.08 46.66 -44.80
CA THR A 10 26.28 46.55 -43.57
C THR A 10 24.85 47.06 -43.78
N ARG A 11 23.82 46.36 -43.28
CA ARG A 11 22.49 46.95 -42.99
C ARG A 11 21.86 46.35 -41.73
N ARG A 12 21.57 47.22 -40.75
CA ARG A 12 20.63 47.00 -39.63
C ARG A 12 19.18 47.09 -40.14
N PRO A 13 18.18 46.53 -39.43
CA PRO A 13 16.83 47.09 -39.44
C PRO A 13 16.50 47.85 -38.16
N ARG A 14 15.61 48.83 -38.33
CA ARG A 14 15.18 49.90 -37.40
C ARG A 14 13.89 49.51 -36.67
N LEU A 15 13.67 50.11 -35.49
CA LEU A 15 12.39 50.21 -34.79
C LEU A 15 11.43 51.26 -35.40
N ARG A 16 10.13 51.12 -35.03
CA ARG A 16 9.00 52.09 -34.89
C ARG A 16 7.88 51.99 -35.96
N PRO A 17 6.64 52.51 -35.73
CA PRO A 17 5.81 52.60 -34.50
C PRO A 17 4.28 52.25 -34.70
N LEU A 18 3.59 52.05 -33.57
CA LEU A 18 2.20 52.44 -33.18
C LEU A 18 1.08 52.62 -34.23
N ILE A 19 -0.01 51.84 -34.15
CA ILE A 19 -1.41 52.31 -34.33
C ILE A 19 -2.35 51.59 -33.35
N LEU A 20 -3.14 52.41 -32.67
CA LEU A 20 -4.17 52.18 -31.66
C LEU A 20 -5.54 51.99 -32.34
N CYS A 21 -6.39 51.05 -31.90
CA CYS A 21 -7.85 51.22 -31.98
C CYS A 21 -8.61 50.30 -31.01
N LEU A 22 -9.38 50.97 -30.12
CA LEU A 22 -10.67 50.64 -29.47
C LEU A 22 -11.34 49.30 -29.90
N SER A 23 -12.03 48.51 -29.07
CA SER A 23 -12.84 48.76 -27.86
C SER A 23 -13.45 47.42 -27.40
N LEU A 24 -13.53 47.16 -26.09
CA LEU A 24 -14.69 46.56 -25.39
C LEU A 24 -14.29 46.33 -23.91
N LEU A 25 -14.59 47.32 -23.06
CA LEU A 25 -14.65 47.14 -21.62
C LEU A 25 -15.81 46.19 -21.31
N SER A 26 -15.52 44.98 -20.86
CA SER A 26 -16.52 44.15 -20.20
C SER A 26 -16.63 44.59 -18.74
N LEU A 27 -17.86 44.93 -18.32
CA LEU A 27 -18.19 45.36 -16.98
C LEU A 27 -17.79 44.29 -15.95
N MET A 28 -16.88 44.63 -15.04
CA MET A 28 -16.78 43.95 -13.75
C MET A 28 -18.00 44.32 -12.90
N SER A 29 -19.00 43.46 -12.88
CA SER A 29 -20.02 43.45 -11.84
C SER A 29 -19.43 42.77 -10.61
N LEU A 30 -19.19 43.54 -9.54
CA LEU A 30 -19.00 42.99 -8.20
C LEU A 30 -20.32 42.35 -7.76
N ALA A 31 -20.40 41.02 -7.78
CA ALA A 31 -21.38 40.29 -7.00
C ALA A 31 -20.83 40.09 -5.57
N PRO A 32 -21.64 40.30 -4.53
CA PRO A 32 -21.17 40.16 -3.15
C PRO A 32 -20.92 38.68 -2.82
N ALA A 33 -19.73 38.41 -2.28
CA ALA A 33 -19.47 37.17 -1.56
C ALA A 33 -20.39 37.09 -0.34
N ARG A 34 -21.35 36.16 -0.36
CA ARG A 34 -22.16 35.78 0.80
C ARG A 34 -22.35 34.26 0.78
N ALA A 35 -21.29 33.54 1.13
CA ALA A 35 -21.43 32.21 1.70
C ALA A 35 -21.45 32.42 3.22
N ALA A 36 -22.64 32.22 3.79
CA ALA A 36 -22.95 32.47 5.17
C ALA A 36 -22.19 31.51 6.10
N ASP A 37 -21.73 32.06 7.21
CA ASP A 37 -21.45 31.38 8.47
C ASP A 37 -22.74 30.67 8.92
N GLU A 38 -22.92 29.41 8.50
CA GLU A 38 -24.06 28.59 8.89
C GLU A 38 -23.71 27.94 10.24
N SER A 39 -24.37 28.37 11.32
CA SER A 39 -24.08 27.86 12.66
C SER A 39 -24.25 26.34 12.72
N LEU A 40 -23.36 25.68 13.47
CA LEU A 40 -23.34 24.22 13.66
C LEU A 40 -24.70 23.64 14.10
N ASP A 41 -25.54 24.45 14.74
CA ASP A 41 -26.86 24.01 15.23
C ASP A 41 -27.87 23.84 14.10
N VAL A 42 -27.78 24.63 13.03
CA VAL A 42 -28.60 24.46 11.81
C VAL A 42 -28.18 23.20 11.06
N LEU A 43 -26.88 22.91 11.02
CA LEU A 43 -26.36 21.69 10.42
C LEU A 43 -26.80 20.45 11.19
N ARG A 44 -26.79 20.50 12.53
CA ARG A 44 -27.27 19.44 13.41
C ARG A 44 -28.76 19.17 13.23
N GLN A 45 -29.60 20.21 13.13
CA GLN A 45 -31.03 20.03 12.90
C GLN A 45 -31.34 19.33 11.57
N ARG A 46 -30.68 19.72 10.48
CA ARG A 46 -30.86 19.05 9.17
C ARG A 46 -30.40 17.60 9.17
N LEU A 47 -29.35 17.28 9.91
CA LEU A 47 -28.88 15.90 10.08
C LEU A 47 -29.88 15.07 10.90
N ALA A 48 -30.46 15.64 11.96
CA ALA A 48 -31.47 14.97 12.76
C ALA A 48 -32.74 14.67 11.95
N GLU A 49 -33.23 15.62 11.14
CA GLU A 49 -34.39 15.43 10.26
C GLU A 49 -34.15 14.33 9.20
N ARG A 50 -32.96 14.28 8.61
CA ARG A 50 -32.60 13.23 7.63
C ARG A 50 -32.44 11.85 8.22
N LEU A 51 -32.12 11.76 9.52
CA LEU A 51 -32.00 10.50 10.23
C LEU A 51 -33.35 9.97 10.74
N SER A 52 -34.33 10.86 11.00
CA SER A 52 -35.69 10.44 11.35
C SER A 52 -36.50 9.91 10.16
N ASP A 53 -36.19 10.32 8.93
CA ASP A 53 -36.92 9.89 7.71
C ASP A 53 -36.55 8.49 7.18
N LYS A 54 -35.67 7.74 7.87
CA LYS A 54 -35.22 6.40 7.43
C LYS A 54 -35.68 5.22 8.32
N SER A 55 -36.66 5.41 9.20
CA SER A 55 -37.23 4.31 9.98
C SER A 55 -38.56 3.78 9.42
N GLU A 56 -38.56 3.17 8.24
CA GLU A 56 -39.61 2.21 7.86
C GLU A 56 -39.00 0.97 7.18
N SER A 57 -39.08 -0.17 7.86
CA SER A 57 -38.75 -1.50 7.33
C SER A 57 -40.00 -2.14 6.70
N PRO A 58 -39.93 -2.77 5.51
CA PRO A 58 -41.02 -3.60 5.01
C PRO A 58 -40.96 -5.02 5.58
N LYS A 59 -42.10 -5.48 6.09
CA LYS A 59 -42.36 -6.85 6.56
C LYS A 59 -42.47 -7.84 5.38
N GLY A 60 -41.86 -9.01 5.56
CA GLY A 60 -42.50 -10.32 5.33
C GLY A 60 -42.34 -10.98 3.96
N MET A 61 -41.55 -12.06 3.92
CA MET A 61 -41.79 -13.19 3.01
C MET A 61 -41.42 -14.49 3.72
N LYS A 62 -42.43 -15.35 3.95
CA LYS A 62 -42.30 -16.69 4.54
C LYS A 62 -42.07 -17.68 3.39
N VAL A 63 -40.99 -18.45 3.45
CA VAL A 63 -40.80 -19.63 2.59
C VAL A 63 -40.75 -20.87 3.46
N THR A 64 -41.64 -21.81 3.14
CA THR A 64 -41.73 -23.15 3.72
C THR A 64 -40.75 -24.09 3.03
N SER A 65 -40.03 -24.91 3.80
CA SER A 65 -39.50 -26.18 3.31
C SER A 65 -39.72 -27.27 4.36
N LYS A 66 -40.19 -28.41 3.86
CA LYS A 66 -40.71 -29.57 4.57
C LYS A 66 -39.71 -30.72 4.42
N GLY A 67 -39.43 -31.43 5.52
CA GLY A 67 -39.12 -32.87 5.52
C GLY A 67 -37.67 -33.30 5.73
N GLY A 68 -37.47 -34.16 6.75
CA GLY A 68 -36.35 -35.12 6.81
C GLY A 68 -35.73 -35.35 8.19
N GLU A 69 -36.34 -36.21 9.02
CA GLU A 69 -35.71 -36.95 10.15
C GLU A 69 -34.49 -37.77 9.65
N GLU A 70 -33.50 -38.19 10.43
CA GLU A 70 -33.46 -38.98 11.69
C GLU A 70 -32.10 -38.70 12.39
N GLY A 71 -31.83 -38.93 13.67
CA GLY A 71 -32.53 -39.59 14.77
C GLY A 71 -31.60 -39.60 16.00
N GLY A 72 -32.14 -39.92 17.18
CA GLY A 72 -31.32 -40.29 18.35
C GLY A 72 -31.73 -39.66 19.69
N LYS A 73 -32.69 -40.32 20.37
CA LYS A 73 -33.00 -40.25 21.82
C LYS A 73 -31.72 -40.12 22.70
N SER A 74 -31.72 -39.54 23.91
CA SER A 74 -32.60 -39.86 25.02
C SER A 74 -32.39 -38.97 26.27
N THR A 75 -33.51 -38.60 26.90
CA THR A 75 -33.80 -38.53 28.36
C THR A 75 -33.04 -37.60 29.34
N LYS A 76 -33.78 -36.54 29.73
CA LYS A 76 -34.21 -36.15 31.10
C LYS A 76 -33.33 -36.47 32.32
N ALA A 77 -33.01 -35.43 33.10
CA ALA A 77 -33.38 -35.34 34.52
C ALA A 77 -33.44 -33.87 34.99
N LYS A 78 -34.40 -33.55 35.86
CA LYS A 78 -34.68 -32.23 36.48
C LYS A 78 -34.45 -32.33 37.99
N GLY A 79 -34.04 -31.22 38.60
CA GLY A 79 -34.14 -30.92 40.04
C GLY A 79 -32.81 -31.04 40.79
N GLY A 80 -32.38 -30.13 41.66
CA GLY A 80 -32.95 -28.87 42.13
C GLY A 80 -32.12 -28.35 43.33
N LYS A 81 -32.38 -27.08 43.68
CA LYS A 81 -32.06 -26.34 44.92
C LYS A 81 -30.65 -25.78 45.16
N ALA A 82 -30.70 -24.56 45.68
CA ALA A 82 -29.65 -23.61 45.98
C ALA A 82 -29.06 -23.78 47.39
N ASN A 83 -27.89 -23.17 47.63
CA ASN A 83 -27.58 -22.50 48.89
C ASN A 83 -26.49 -21.43 48.72
N LYS A 84 -26.67 -20.30 49.42
CA LYS A 84 -25.75 -19.19 49.62
C LYS A 84 -24.67 -19.55 50.66
N ALA A 85 -23.46 -19.03 50.50
CA ALA A 85 -22.63 -18.50 51.60
C ALA A 85 -21.53 -17.58 51.05
N GLU A 86 -21.34 -16.44 51.72
CA GLU A 86 -20.39 -15.37 51.43
C GLU A 86 -18.97 -15.64 51.99
N ALA A 87 -18.05 -14.79 51.53
CA ALA A 87 -16.83 -14.29 52.17
C ALA A 87 -15.48 -14.92 51.76
N GLY A 88 -14.59 -14.05 51.25
CA GLY A 88 -13.18 -14.35 51.02
C GLY A 88 -12.56 -13.52 49.90
N HIS A 89 -12.26 -12.26 50.20
CA HIS A 89 -11.50 -11.35 49.34
C HIS A 89 -10.07 -11.88 49.13
N GLU A 90 -9.76 -12.32 47.91
CA GLU A 90 -8.44 -12.23 47.28
C GLU A 90 -8.66 -12.22 45.77
N THR A 91 -8.92 -11.03 45.21
CA THR A 91 -8.87 -10.83 43.77
C THR A 91 -7.42 -10.92 43.34
N LYS A 92 -6.95 -12.15 43.05
CA LYS A 92 -5.91 -12.33 42.05
C LYS A 92 -6.41 -11.64 40.79
N HIS A 93 -5.76 -10.55 40.42
CA HIS A 93 -5.86 -10.00 39.08
C HIS A 93 -5.43 -11.09 38.10
N GLY A 94 -6.39 -11.91 37.67
CA GLY A 94 -6.24 -12.75 36.50
C GLY A 94 -5.92 -11.80 35.37
N ALA A 95 -4.68 -11.84 34.90
CA ALA A 95 -4.29 -11.20 33.67
C ALA A 95 -5.28 -11.67 32.61
N ALA A 96 -6.16 -10.76 32.18
CA ALA A 96 -6.90 -10.94 30.95
C ALA A 96 -5.82 -11.07 29.87
N GLY A 97 -5.57 -12.30 29.42
CA GLY A 97 -4.63 -12.61 28.36
C GLY A 97 -5.15 -12.01 27.06
N GLY A 98 -4.99 -10.70 26.90
CA GLY A 98 -5.22 -10.01 25.65
C GLY A 98 -4.18 -10.50 24.67
N HIS A 99 -4.63 -11.17 23.61
CA HIS A 99 -3.75 -11.56 22.52
C HIS A 99 -3.15 -10.28 21.93
N VAL A 100 -1.85 -10.07 22.15
CA VAL A 100 -1.14 -8.91 21.61
C VAL A 100 -1.13 -9.05 20.09
N HIS A 101 -1.70 -8.07 19.40
CA HIS A 101 -1.66 -8.01 17.95
C HIS A 101 -0.28 -7.53 17.50
N TRP A 102 0.24 -8.09 16.40
CA TRP A 102 1.53 -7.67 15.87
C TRP A 102 1.47 -6.23 15.34
N GLY A 103 2.64 -5.60 15.24
CA GLY A 103 2.81 -4.25 14.74
C GLY A 103 4.29 -3.93 14.59
N TYR A 104 4.61 -2.63 14.60
CA TYR A 104 5.98 -2.15 14.40
C TYR A 104 6.54 -1.41 15.64
N ALA A 105 5.81 -1.44 16.76
CA ALA A 105 6.20 -0.80 18.02
C ALA A 105 5.52 -1.48 19.23
N GLY A 106 6.01 -1.18 20.43
CA GLY A 106 5.45 -1.65 21.69
C GLY A 106 5.53 -3.17 21.85
N GLU A 107 4.50 -3.77 22.45
CA GLU A 107 4.43 -5.23 22.66
C GLU A 107 4.27 -6.03 21.36
N GLY A 108 3.80 -5.40 20.28
CA GLY A 108 3.65 -6.03 18.96
C GLY A 108 4.88 -5.88 18.05
N ALA A 109 6.00 -5.32 18.54
CA ALA A 109 7.15 -4.93 17.73
C ALA A 109 7.88 -6.13 17.06
N PRO A 110 8.69 -5.88 16.01
CA PRO A 110 9.30 -6.95 15.21
C PRO A 110 10.23 -7.90 15.96
N ASP A 111 10.92 -7.42 17.00
CA ASP A 111 11.77 -8.22 17.88
C ASP A 111 10.97 -9.21 18.75
N LYS A 112 9.67 -8.98 18.92
CA LYS A 112 8.75 -9.82 19.71
C LYS A 112 7.83 -10.70 18.86
N TRP A 113 7.82 -10.56 17.53
CA TRP A 113 6.85 -11.25 16.67
C TRP A 113 6.77 -12.76 16.91
N ALA A 114 7.89 -13.44 17.10
CA ALA A 114 7.92 -14.89 17.32
C ALA A 114 7.30 -15.33 18.66
N GLU A 115 7.16 -14.41 19.62
CA GLU A 115 6.56 -14.67 20.93
C GLU A 115 5.04 -14.49 20.93
N LEU A 116 4.49 -13.78 19.93
CA LEU A 116 3.06 -13.46 19.84
C LEU A 116 2.19 -14.66 19.50
N SER A 117 2.71 -15.59 18.67
CA SER A 117 2.01 -16.80 18.24
C SER A 117 3.01 -17.88 17.82
N PRO A 118 2.75 -19.18 18.09
CA PRO A 118 3.56 -20.28 17.57
C PRO A 118 3.76 -20.25 16.04
N GLU A 119 2.78 -19.72 15.31
CA GLU A 119 2.82 -19.58 13.84
C GLU A 119 3.89 -18.59 13.38
N PHE A 120 4.31 -17.66 14.24
CA PHE A 120 5.28 -16.62 13.93
C PHE A 120 6.71 -17.02 14.30
N ARG A 121 6.93 -18.27 14.71
CA ARG A 121 8.24 -18.79 15.12
C ARG A 121 9.33 -18.53 14.08
N GLN A 122 9.01 -18.58 12.79
CA GLN A 122 9.97 -18.36 11.71
C GLN A 122 10.56 -16.94 11.70
N CYS A 123 9.85 -15.96 12.29
CA CYS A 123 10.36 -14.60 12.44
C CYS A 123 11.64 -14.53 13.32
N ALA A 124 11.88 -15.50 14.21
CA ALA A 124 13.07 -15.56 15.06
C ALA A 124 14.08 -16.63 14.62
N VAL A 125 13.62 -17.80 14.17
CA VAL A 125 14.51 -18.94 13.86
C VAL A 125 14.87 -19.05 12.37
N GLY A 126 14.23 -18.25 11.51
CA GLY A 126 14.50 -18.22 10.09
C GLY A 126 15.93 -17.78 9.79
N THR A 127 16.58 -18.43 8.82
CA THR A 127 17.97 -18.14 8.44
C THR A 127 18.08 -17.37 7.12
N ARG A 128 16.97 -17.26 6.38
CA ARG A 128 16.83 -16.57 5.10
C ARG A 128 15.74 -15.51 5.16
N GLN A 129 15.72 -14.75 6.25
CA GLN A 129 14.72 -13.71 6.49
C GLN A 129 14.96 -12.47 5.61
N SER A 130 13.88 -11.74 5.32
CA SER A 130 13.87 -10.42 4.66
C SER A 130 13.35 -9.35 5.64
N PRO A 131 13.71 -8.07 5.47
CA PRO A 131 14.56 -7.50 4.42
C PRO A 131 16.07 -7.67 4.69
N ILE A 132 16.91 -7.33 3.71
CA ILE A 132 18.37 -7.34 3.85
C ILE A 132 19.01 -6.03 3.36
N ASP A 133 20.24 -5.79 3.83
CA ASP A 133 21.15 -4.80 3.25
C ASP A 133 21.96 -5.46 2.13
N ILE A 134 21.68 -5.08 0.88
CA ILE A 134 22.33 -5.60 -0.32
C ILE A 134 23.64 -4.84 -0.53
N ARG A 135 24.76 -5.44 -0.12
CA ARG A 135 26.10 -4.84 -0.22
C ARG A 135 26.91 -5.31 -1.42
N GLU A 136 26.72 -6.55 -1.82
CA GLU A 136 27.46 -7.17 -2.91
C GLU A 136 26.49 -8.03 -3.72
N GLY A 137 26.49 -7.83 -5.04
CA GLY A 137 25.76 -8.64 -6.00
C GLY A 137 26.74 -9.30 -6.95
N ILE A 138 26.56 -10.60 -7.20
CA ILE A 138 27.29 -11.25 -8.28
C ILE A 138 26.60 -10.87 -9.59
N ARG A 139 27.25 -10.03 -10.38
CA ARG A 139 26.79 -9.69 -11.71
C ARG A 139 26.77 -10.93 -12.57
N VAL A 140 25.59 -11.25 -13.07
CA VAL A 140 25.38 -12.34 -14.01
C VAL A 140 24.40 -11.89 -15.07
N ASP A 141 24.43 -12.55 -16.22
CA ASP A 141 23.44 -12.32 -17.26
C ASP A 141 22.11 -12.95 -16.83
N LEU A 142 21.34 -12.19 -16.07
CA LEU A 142 19.98 -12.54 -15.67
C LEU A 142 19.01 -12.21 -16.79
N GLU A 143 18.01 -13.06 -16.96
CA GLU A 143 16.90 -12.71 -17.83
C GLU A 143 16.18 -11.45 -17.32
N LYS A 144 15.63 -10.71 -18.27
CA LYS A 144 14.79 -9.56 -17.96
C LYS A 144 13.47 -10.04 -17.38
N ILE A 145 13.01 -9.39 -16.31
CA ILE A 145 11.65 -9.60 -15.81
C ILE A 145 10.68 -9.09 -16.88
N GLN A 146 9.80 -9.96 -17.37
CA GLN A 146 8.76 -9.60 -18.31
C GLN A 146 7.53 -9.19 -17.51
N PHE A 147 7.21 -7.90 -17.49
CA PHE A 147 6.02 -7.38 -16.84
C PHE A 147 4.84 -7.42 -17.82
N GLU A 148 3.78 -8.09 -17.43
CA GLU A 148 2.51 -8.17 -18.17
C GLU A 148 1.43 -7.42 -17.39
N TYR A 149 1.71 -6.16 -17.11
CA TYR A 149 0.77 -5.29 -16.43
C TYR A 149 -0.08 -4.52 -17.43
N ARG A 150 -1.36 -4.37 -17.10
CA ARG A 150 -2.36 -3.64 -17.88
C ARG A 150 -3.16 -2.72 -16.96
N PRO A 151 -3.66 -1.58 -17.46
CA PRO A 151 -4.58 -0.74 -16.71
C PRO A 151 -5.75 -1.57 -16.15
N SER A 152 -5.96 -1.52 -14.84
CA SER A 152 -6.89 -2.41 -14.14
C SER A 152 -7.66 -1.67 -13.06
N SER A 153 -8.88 -2.12 -12.76
CA SER A 153 -9.61 -1.62 -11.60
C SER A 153 -8.88 -2.01 -10.31
N PHE A 154 -9.06 -1.23 -9.26
CA PHE A 154 -8.34 -1.40 -8.01
C PHE A 154 -9.17 -0.95 -6.80
N ALA A 155 -8.79 -1.43 -5.63
CA ALA A 155 -9.29 -0.97 -4.35
C ALA A 155 -8.12 -0.71 -3.39
N VAL A 156 -8.25 0.31 -2.56
CA VAL A 156 -7.25 0.70 -1.56
C VAL A 156 -7.74 0.27 -0.19
N LEU A 157 -6.89 -0.41 0.57
CA LEU A 157 -7.16 -0.91 1.90
C LEU A 157 -6.10 -0.39 2.86
N ASP A 158 -6.53 0.27 3.93
CA ASP A 158 -5.69 0.42 5.11
C ASP A 158 -5.93 -0.81 6.00
N ASN A 159 -4.97 -1.73 6.06
CA ASN A 159 -5.11 -2.97 6.84
C ASN A 159 -4.62 -2.84 8.28
N GLY A 160 -4.31 -1.63 8.76
CA GLY A 160 -3.74 -1.39 10.08
C GLY A 160 -2.21 -1.49 10.16
N HIS A 161 -1.54 -1.96 9.10
CA HIS A 161 -0.08 -2.11 9.01
C HIS A 161 0.54 -1.36 7.84
N THR A 162 -0.23 -1.15 6.78
CA THR A 162 0.18 -0.49 5.55
C THR A 162 -1.06 -0.01 4.79
N ILE A 163 -0.83 0.83 3.79
CA ILE A 163 -1.74 0.97 2.66
C ILE A 163 -1.44 -0.14 1.66
N GLN A 164 -2.44 -0.98 1.41
CA GLN A 164 -2.43 -2.07 0.44
C GLN A 164 -3.35 -1.70 -0.72
N VAL A 165 -2.97 -2.09 -1.94
CA VAL A 165 -3.75 -1.88 -3.14
C VAL A 165 -4.02 -3.25 -3.77
N ASN A 166 -5.30 -3.60 -3.81
CA ASN A 166 -5.80 -4.80 -4.47
C ASN A 166 -6.11 -4.44 -5.92
N VAL A 167 -5.42 -5.08 -6.86
CA VAL A 167 -5.60 -4.85 -8.30
C VAL A 167 -6.39 -6.02 -8.89
N ALA A 168 -7.27 -5.74 -9.85
CA ALA A 168 -8.03 -6.78 -10.52
C ALA A 168 -7.12 -7.85 -11.17
N PRO A 169 -7.56 -9.12 -11.21
CA PRO A 169 -6.75 -10.23 -11.72
C PRO A 169 -6.26 -10.08 -13.17
N GLY A 170 -5.18 -10.81 -13.46
CA GLY A 170 -4.57 -10.96 -14.79
C GLY A 170 -3.48 -9.94 -15.12
N ASN A 171 -2.89 -9.34 -14.09
CA ASN A 171 -1.58 -8.71 -14.14
C ASN A 171 -0.56 -9.73 -13.64
N ALA A 172 0.58 -9.88 -14.32
CA ALA A 172 1.59 -10.86 -13.93
C ALA A 172 3.01 -10.40 -14.25
N LEU A 173 3.99 -11.15 -13.77
CA LEU A 173 5.35 -11.12 -14.28
C LEU A 173 5.79 -12.52 -14.73
N GLN A 174 6.73 -12.57 -15.67
CA GLN A 174 7.49 -13.78 -15.98
C GLN A 174 8.98 -13.59 -15.69
N VAL A 175 9.56 -14.55 -14.98
CA VAL A 175 10.98 -14.59 -14.64
C VAL A 175 11.36 -16.02 -14.28
N MET A 176 12.59 -16.46 -14.58
CA MET A 176 13.13 -17.79 -14.35
C MET A 176 12.24 -18.91 -14.89
N GLY A 177 11.69 -18.67 -16.09
CA GLY A 177 10.75 -19.60 -16.75
C GLY A 177 9.43 -19.82 -16.00
N ARG A 178 9.08 -18.93 -15.06
CA ARG A 178 7.87 -19.02 -14.25
C ARG A 178 7.03 -17.75 -14.39
N ARG A 179 5.71 -17.94 -14.38
CA ARG A 179 4.72 -16.86 -14.36
C ARG A 179 4.17 -16.69 -12.95
N PHE A 180 4.20 -15.47 -12.43
CA PHE A 180 3.62 -15.12 -11.13
C PHE A 180 2.53 -14.05 -11.33
N GLU A 181 1.30 -14.37 -10.95
CA GLU A 181 0.16 -13.44 -10.98
C GLU A 181 0.25 -12.47 -9.81
N LEU A 182 0.03 -11.19 -10.08
CA LEU A 182 -0.02 -10.12 -9.08
C LEU A 182 -1.23 -10.35 -8.16
N LEU A 183 -1.00 -10.30 -6.86
CA LEU A 183 -2.04 -10.38 -5.83
C LEU A 183 -2.42 -8.99 -5.33
N GLN A 184 -1.41 -8.20 -4.97
CA GLN A 184 -1.54 -6.86 -4.39
C GLN A 184 -0.19 -6.16 -4.43
N PHE A 185 -0.18 -4.85 -4.17
CA PHE A 185 1.04 -4.18 -3.73
C PHE A 185 0.77 -3.28 -2.53
N HIS A 186 1.81 -2.98 -1.75
CA HIS A 186 1.71 -2.18 -0.53
C HIS A 186 3.00 -1.40 -0.28
N PHE A 187 3.00 -0.53 0.75
CA PHE A 187 4.05 0.45 0.98
C PHE A 187 4.68 0.33 2.37
N HIS A 188 6.00 0.53 2.45
CA HIS A 188 6.71 0.69 3.71
C HIS A 188 7.45 2.02 3.77
N ARG A 189 7.56 2.57 4.98
CA ARG A 189 8.33 3.75 5.33
C ARG A 189 9.09 3.54 6.66
N PRO A 190 10.41 3.82 6.67
CA PRO A 190 11.31 3.96 5.51
C PRO A 190 11.35 2.67 4.64
N SER A 191 12.18 2.63 3.60
CA SER A 191 12.36 1.39 2.85
C SER A 191 12.82 0.25 3.77
N GLU A 192 12.26 -0.95 3.55
CA GLU A 192 12.68 -2.16 4.25
C GLU A 192 14.06 -2.59 3.76
N GLU A 193 14.26 -2.71 2.45
CA GLU A 193 15.56 -3.01 1.86
C GLU A 193 16.53 -1.83 1.97
N ARG A 194 17.83 -2.18 2.03
CA ARG A 194 18.93 -1.23 1.84
C ARG A 194 19.82 -1.68 0.70
N ILE A 195 20.47 -0.71 0.04
CA ILE A 195 21.52 -0.97 -0.96
C ILE A 195 22.78 -0.26 -0.48
N ASN A 196 23.86 -1.03 -0.26
CA ASN A 196 25.14 -0.52 0.24
C ASN A 196 25.00 0.33 1.52
N GLY A 197 24.14 -0.11 2.45
CA GLY A 197 23.81 0.60 3.68
C GLY A 197 22.85 1.77 3.52
N ARG A 198 22.55 2.22 2.30
CA ARG A 198 21.59 3.30 2.03
C ARG A 198 20.16 2.79 2.21
N GLN A 199 19.44 3.42 3.12
CA GLN A 199 18.00 3.30 3.25
C GLN A 199 17.31 4.41 2.42
N TYR A 200 16.20 4.07 1.79
CA TYR A 200 15.41 4.98 0.95
C TYR A 200 14.18 5.49 1.72
N ASP A 201 13.55 6.56 1.20
CA ASP A 201 12.45 7.22 1.89
C ASP A 201 11.25 6.28 2.08
N MET A 202 10.93 5.47 1.07
CA MET A 202 9.86 4.47 1.11
C MET A 202 10.21 3.28 0.19
N VAL A 203 9.41 2.21 0.22
CA VAL A 203 9.42 1.13 -0.78
C VAL A 203 8.00 0.68 -1.07
N ALA A 204 7.73 0.30 -2.32
CA ALA A 204 6.53 -0.43 -2.69
C ALA A 204 6.86 -1.91 -2.96
N HIS A 205 6.14 -2.83 -2.34
CA HIS A 205 6.28 -4.26 -2.55
C HIS A 205 5.12 -4.80 -3.39
N LEU A 206 5.42 -5.28 -4.59
CA LEU A 206 4.45 -5.89 -5.50
C LEU A 206 4.50 -7.40 -5.32
N VAL A 207 3.46 -7.98 -4.72
CA VAL A 207 3.41 -9.38 -4.31
C VAL A 207 2.72 -10.22 -5.37
N HIS A 208 3.41 -11.26 -5.82
CA HIS A 208 2.94 -12.18 -6.84
C HIS A 208 3.00 -13.62 -6.37
N LYS A 209 2.21 -14.49 -7.02
CA LYS A 209 2.14 -15.92 -6.73
C LYS A 209 1.99 -16.73 -8.01
N ASP A 210 2.70 -17.85 -8.10
CA ASP A 210 2.54 -18.80 -9.21
C ASP A 210 1.49 -19.88 -8.92
N ALA A 211 1.27 -20.78 -9.90
CA ALA A 211 0.27 -21.85 -9.80
C ALA A 211 0.58 -22.86 -8.68
N GLU A 212 1.85 -23.02 -8.29
CA GLU A 212 2.27 -23.88 -7.19
C GLU A 212 2.27 -23.16 -5.83
N GLY A 213 1.85 -21.89 -5.79
CA GLY A 213 1.76 -21.11 -4.55
C GLY A 213 3.07 -20.47 -4.10
N ARG A 214 4.13 -20.52 -4.92
CA ARG A 214 5.41 -19.87 -4.61
C ARG A 214 5.26 -18.36 -4.81
N LEU A 215 5.90 -17.60 -3.93
CA LEU A 215 5.79 -16.14 -3.93
C LEU A 215 6.99 -15.49 -4.62
N ALA A 216 6.71 -14.41 -5.34
CA ALA A 216 7.71 -13.50 -5.87
C ALA A 216 7.33 -12.05 -5.51
N VAL A 217 8.29 -11.28 -5.00
CA VAL A 217 8.09 -9.88 -4.61
C VAL A 217 9.04 -9.00 -5.40
N VAL A 218 8.47 -8.00 -6.08
CA VAL A 218 9.26 -6.90 -6.67
C VAL A 218 9.25 -5.75 -5.68
N ALA A 219 10.43 -5.32 -5.25
CA ALA A 219 10.60 -4.14 -4.41
C ALA A 219 11.01 -2.93 -5.27
N VAL A 220 10.15 -1.92 -5.30
CA VAL A 220 10.43 -0.63 -5.95
C VAL A 220 10.79 0.37 -4.88
N LEU A 221 12.07 0.71 -4.80
CA LEU A 221 12.58 1.73 -3.88
C LEU A 221 12.07 3.11 -4.29
N LEU A 222 11.67 3.91 -3.31
CA LEU A 222 11.09 5.23 -3.52
C LEU A 222 11.96 6.27 -2.83
N GLU A 223 12.39 7.29 -3.57
CA GLU A 223 13.19 8.39 -3.03
C GLU A 223 12.52 9.74 -3.25
N ARG A 224 12.81 10.68 -2.36
CA ARG A 224 12.31 12.04 -2.46
C ARG A 224 12.69 12.69 -3.80
N GLY A 225 11.69 13.21 -4.51
CA GLY A 225 11.85 13.89 -5.79
C GLY A 225 10.56 14.55 -6.26
N GLN A 226 10.23 14.37 -7.53
CA GLN A 226 8.98 14.85 -8.14
C GLN A 226 7.75 14.03 -7.70
N ASP A 227 6.56 14.58 -7.91
CA ASP A 227 5.29 13.86 -7.67
C ASP A 227 5.21 12.59 -8.51
N GLN A 228 4.80 11.49 -7.87
CA GLN A 228 4.52 10.22 -8.53
C GLN A 228 3.00 10.11 -8.76
N ALA A 229 2.56 10.10 -10.03
CA ALA A 229 1.14 10.18 -10.40
C ALA A 229 0.28 8.98 -9.93
N LEU A 230 0.84 7.76 -9.98
CA LEU A 230 0.20 6.55 -9.49
C LEU A 230 0.05 6.59 -7.96
N VAL A 231 1.07 7.04 -7.22
CA VAL A 231 0.99 7.23 -5.77
C VAL A 231 -0.08 8.27 -5.43
N GLN A 232 -0.16 9.38 -6.19
CA GLN A 232 -1.19 10.38 -5.98
C GLN A 232 -2.60 9.81 -6.21
N THR A 233 -2.78 8.99 -7.24
CA THR A 233 -4.04 8.29 -7.51
C THR A 233 -4.47 7.43 -6.32
N ILE A 234 -3.54 6.74 -5.68
CA ILE A 234 -3.82 5.93 -4.48
C ILE A 234 -4.14 6.84 -3.29
N TRP A 235 -3.38 7.91 -3.08
CA TRP A 235 -3.60 8.83 -1.95
C TRP A 235 -4.95 9.55 -2.03
N ASN A 236 -5.42 9.84 -3.24
CA ASN A 236 -6.77 10.40 -3.46
C ASN A 236 -7.89 9.41 -3.10
N ASN A 237 -7.58 8.12 -2.96
CA ASN A 237 -8.52 7.04 -2.67
C ASN A 237 -8.18 6.30 -1.37
N LEU A 238 -7.50 6.96 -0.43
CA LEU A 238 -7.29 6.38 0.90
C LEU A 238 -8.64 6.16 1.60
N PRO A 239 -8.88 4.98 2.18
CA PRO A 239 -10.11 4.71 2.92
C PRO A 239 -10.16 5.55 4.20
N LEU A 240 -11.37 5.89 4.64
CA LEU A 240 -11.60 6.63 5.89
C LEU A 240 -11.53 5.71 7.12
N GLU A 241 -11.76 4.41 6.94
CA GLU A 241 -11.74 3.40 7.99
C GLU A 241 -10.73 2.29 7.68
N LYS A 242 -10.13 1.72 8.72
CA LYS A 242 -9.21 0.59 8.60
C LYS A 242 -9.98 -0.72 8.46
N GLY A 243 -9.43 -1.65 7.69
CA GLY A 243 -9.99 -2.99 7.48
C GLY A 243 -11.05 -3.06 6.38
N GLU A 244 -11.51 -1.92 5.85
CA GLU A 244 -12.43 -1.86 4.71
C GLU A 244 -11.69 -1.42 3.44
N ALA A 245 -11.79 -2.23 2.39
CA ALA A 245 -11.22 -1.90 1.09
C ALA A 245 -12.16 -0.95 0.36
N LEU A 246 -11.65 0.21 -0.06
CA LEU A 246 -12.38 1.21 -0.84
C LEU A 246 -12.10 1.02 -2.34
N PRO A 247 -13.09 0.62 -3.16
CA PRO A 247 -12.94 0.61 -4.61
C PRO A 247 -12.72 2.03 -5.13
N ALA A 248 -11.71 2.21 -5.97
CA ALA A 248 -11.38 3.50 -6.55
C ALA A 248 -11.97 3.66 -7.96
N PRO A 249 -12.38 4.88 -8.36
CA PRO A 249 -12.81 5.14 -9.73
C PRO A 249 -11.61 5.12 -10.70
N GLY A 250 -11.86 4.67 -11.94
CA GLY A 250 -10.86 4.63 -13.00
C GLY A 250 -9.99 3.37 -12.98
N LEU A 251 -8.90 3.41 -13.77
CA LEU A 251 -7.97 2.31 -13.92
C LEU A 251 -6.58 2.74 -13.43
N LEU A 252 -5.87 1.82 -12.78
CA LEU A 252 -4.49 1.96 -12.34
C LEU A 252 -3.56 1.24 -13.32
N ASP A 253 -2.57 1.93 -13.86
CA ASP A 253 -1.51 1.32 -14.68
C ASP A 253 -0.22 1.16 -13.88
N LEU A 254 0.00 -0.05 -13.36
CA LEU A 254 1.13 -0.36 -12.49
C LEU A 254 2.49 -0.19 -13.17
N ASN A 255 2.54 -0.18 -14.52
CA ASN A 255 3.79 0.10 -15.24
C ASN A 255 4.38 1.47 -14.89
N GLN A 256 3.54 2.44 -14.49
CA GLN A 256 3.97 3.78 -14.10
C GLN A 256 4.76 3.80 -12.80
N LEU A 257 4.60 2.79 -11.94
CA LEU A 257 5.35 2.67 -10.68
C LEU A 257 6.73 2.06 -10.87
N LEU A 258 6.98 1.38 -11.99
CA LEU A 258 8.25 0.71 -12.22
C LEU A 258 9.29 1.70 -12.82
N PRO A 259 10.58 1.61 -12.47
CA PRO A 259 11.63 2.50 -12.99
C PRO A 259 12.05 2.18 -14.43
N GLU A 260 12.27 3.17 -15.30
CA GLU A 260 12.64 2.95 -16.72
C GLU A 260 13.75 1.89 -16.90
N ASN A 261 14.81 2.00 -16.11
CA ASN A 261 15.80 0.94 -16.00
C ASN A 261 15.35 -0.14 -15.01
N ARG A 262 14.97 -1.30 -15.56
CA ARG A 262 14.46 -2.48 -14.87
C ARG A 262 15.56 -3.39 -14.29
N ALA A 263 16.80 -2.94 -14.19
CA ALA A 263 17.87 -3.72 -13.57
C ALA A 263 17.57 -3.96 -12.07
N TYR A 264 17.89 -5.16 -11.59
CA TYR A 264 17.46 -5.62 -10.26
C TYR A 264 18.51 -6.50 -9.58
N TYR A 265 18.43 -6.56 -8.25
CA TYR A 265 19.05 -7.61 -7.46
C TYR A 265 18.04 -8.73 -7.21
N THR A 266 18.48 -9.98 -7.13
CA THR A 266 17.60 -11.08 -6.75
C THR A 266 18.23 -12.04 -5.75
N TYR A 267 17.39 -12.51 -4.82
CA TYR A 267 17.76 -13.46 -3.77
C TYR A 267 16.51 -14.21 -3.27
N MET A 268 16.71 -15.35 -2.61
CA MET A 268 15.65 -16.05 -1.88
C MET A 268 15.61 -15.57 -0.42
N GLY A 269 14.44 -15.08 -0.02
CA GLY A 269 14.17 -14.48 1.29
C GLY A 269 12.88 -14.98 1.93
N SER A 270 12.24 -14.11 2.71
CA SER A 270 10.97 -14.36 3.39
C SER A 270 9.95 -13.26 3.14
N LEU A 271 8.74 -13.44 3.66
CA LEU A 271 7.85 -12.31 3.97
C LEU A 271 8.50 -11.40 5.03
N THR A 272 8.25 -10.10 4.95
CA THR A 272 8.76 -9.10 5.91
C THR A 272 7.79 -8.82 7.05
N THR A 273 6.64 -9.49 7.07
CA THR A 273 5.66 -9.47 8.15
C THR A 273 5.39 -10.90 8.64
N PRO A 274 4.82 -11.09 9.85
CA PRO A 274 4.38 -12.40 10.31
C PRO A 274 3.46 -13.08 9.27
N PRO A 275 3.59 -14.40 9.05
CA PRO A 275 4.41 -15.37 9.80
C PRO A 275 5.89 -15.45 9.39
N CYS A 276 6.38 -14.51 8.57
CA CYS A 276 7.76 -14.44 8.10
C CYS A 276 8.21 -15.68 7.30
N SER A 277 7.27 -16.28 6.56
CA SER A 277 7.50 -17.46 5.72
C SER A 277 8.66 -17.27 4.75
N GLU A 278 9.63 -18.18 4.78
CA GLU A 278 10.74 -18.22 3.80
C GLU A 278 10.32 -18.82 2.46
N GLY A 279 11.23 -18.77 1.47
CA GLY A 279 10.98 -19.29 0.13
C GLY A 279 10.37 -18.27 -0.82
N VAL A 280 10.50 -16.98 -0.49
CA VAL A 280 10.03 -15.87 -1.34
C VAL A 280 11.15 -15.44 -2.28
N LEU A 281 10.87 -15.39 -3.59
CA LEU A 281 11.80 -14.83 -4.58
C LEU A 281 11.73 -13.31 -4.54
N TRP A 282 12.81 -12.65 -4.13
CA TRP A 282 12.90 -11.19 -4.11
C TRP A 282 13.58 -10.67 -5.37
N MET A 283 13.03 -9.59 -5.92
CA MET A 283 13.58 -8.80 -7.02
C MET A 283 13.57 -7.33 -6.62
N VAL A 284 14.70 -6.81 -6.18
CA VAL A 284 14.82 -5.41 -5.71
C VAL A 284 15.32 -4.55 -6.86
N MET A 285 14.48 -3.64 -7.33
CA MET A 285 14.84 -2.71 -8.41
C MET A 285 16.01 -1.83 -7.97
N ARG A 286 17.05 -1.74 -8.81
CA ARG A 286 18.26 -0.96 -8.53
C ARG A 286 18.02 0.54 -8.65
N THR A 287 17.15 0.91 -9.59
CA THR A 287 16.80 2.30 -9.85
C THR A 287 15.59 2.67 -9.00
N PRO A 288 15.71 3.65 -8.09
CA PRO A 288 14.56 4.14 -7.33
C PRO A 288 13.61 4.92 -8.23
N VAL A 289 12.35 5.04 -7.79
CA VAL A 289 11.36 5.93 -8.39
C VAL A 289 11.15 7.15 -7.47
N GLN A 290 10.97 8.32 -8.07
CA GLN A 290 10.77 9.55 -7.32
C GLN A 290 9.35 9.64 -6.78
N VAL A 291 9.21 10.13 -5.55
CA VAL A 291 7.94 10.54 -4.94
C VAL A 291 8.15 11.85 -4.20
N SER A 292 7.14 12.72 -4.12
CA SER A 292 7.37 14.04 -3.53
C SER A 292 7.43 14.02 -2.01
N PRO A 293 8.07 15.03 -1.39
CA PRO A 293 8.05 15.19 0.06
C PRO A 293 6.64 15.20 0.65
N ASN A 294 5.66 15.76 -0.08
CA ASN A 294 4.27 15.81 0.35
C ASN A 294 3.62 14.42 0.34
N GLN A 295 3.87 13.61 -0.69
CA GLN A 295 3.39 12.23 -0.76
C GLN A 295 3.97 11.36 0.36
N ILE A 296 5.26 11.53 0.67
CA ILE A 296 5.93 10.88 1.82
C ILE A 296 5.28 11.34 3.12
N ALA A 297 5.02 12.65 3.26
CA ALA A 297 4.44 13.22 4.47
C ALA A 297 3.02 12.67 4.75
N ILE A 298 2.19 12.52 3.71
CA ILE A 298 0.85 11.89 3.82
C ILE A 298 0.98 10.49 4.39
N PHE A 299 1.81 9.63 3.80
CA PHE A 299 2.01 8.27 4.29
C PHE A 299 2.56 8.25 5.72
N SER A 300 3.53 9.12 6.04
CA SER A 300 4.16 9.18 7.36
C SER A 300 3.21 9.53 8.50
N ARG A 301 2.10 10.22 8.22
CA ARG A 301 1.06 10.53 9.21
C ARG A 301 0.21 9.31 9.55
N LEU A 302 0.04 8.40 8.60
CA LEU A 302 -0.67 7.13 8.79
C LEU A 302 0.26 6.09 9.42
N TYR A 303 1.49 6.01 8.90
CA TYR A 303 2.51 5.04 9.26
C TYR A 303 3.88 5.71 9.45
N PRO A 304 4.18 6.20 10.68
CA PRO A 304 5.48 6.80 10.98
C PRO A 304 6.64 5.82 10.83
N MET A 305 6.39 4.54 11.12
CA MET A 305 7.36 3.46 11.05
C MET A 305 6.59 2.16 10.81
N ASN A 306 6.73 1.57 9.63
CA ASN A 306 6.15 0.26 9.31
C ASN A 306 7.12 -0.66 8.57
N ALA A 307 8.42 -0.49 8.81
CA ALA A 307 9.48 -1.27 8.17
C ALA A 307 10.11 -2.21 9.19
N ARG A 308 10.22 -3.50 8.88
CA ARG A 308 10.97 -4.48 9.67
C ARG A 308 12.46 -4.12 9.64
N PRO A 309 13.20 -4.28 10.76
CA PRO A 309 14.65 -4.15 10.76
C PRO A 309 15.34 -5.08 9.76
N ILE A 310 16.52 -4.68 9.28
CA ILE A 310 17.38 -5.51 8.42
C ILE A 310 17.71 -6.83 9.12
N GLN A 311 17.59 -7.92 8.36
CA GLN A 311 17.94 -9.27 8.77
C GLN A 311 19.35 -9.63 8.27
N ALA A 312 19.98 -10.62 8.91
CA ALA A 312 21.31 -11.06 8.52
C ALA A 312 21.33 -11.58 7.06
N GLY A 313 22.34 -11.19 6.27
CA GLY A 313 22.52 -11.70 4.91
C GLY A 313 22.80 -13.21 4.86
N SER A 314 23.38 -13.78 5.94
CA SER A 314 23.61 -15.21 6.14
C SER A 314 24.33 -15.93 4.98
N GLY A 315 25.27 -15.24 4.32
CA GLY A 315 26.03 -15.79 3.18
C GLY A 315 25.18 -16.12 1.95
N ARG A 316 23.93 -15.61 1.87
CA ARG A 316 23.05 -15.86 0.73
C ARG A 316 23.66 -15.28 -0.54
N LEU A 317 23.59 -16.06 -1.61
CA LEU A 317 23.92 -15.59 -2.95
C LEU A 317 22.90 -14.52 -3.38
N ILE A 318 23.39 -13.32 -3.66
CA ILE A 318 22.63 -12.23 -4.28
C ILE A 318 23.16 -12.08 -5.70
N LYS A 319 22.27 -12.16 -6.69
CA LYS A 319 22.59 -11.93 -8.09
C LYS A 319 22.20 -10.51 -8.48
N GLU A 320 23.02 -9.88 -9.31
CA GLU A 320 22.77 -8.55 -9.89
C GLU A 320 22.56 -8.72 -11.39
N SER A 321 21.46 -8.17 -11.92
CA SER A 321 21.24 -8.11 -13.36
C SER A 321 22.13 -7.05 -14.00
N ASN A 322 22.47 -7.28 -15.27
CA ASN A 322 23.05 -6.25 -16.14
C ASN A 322 22.14 -5.03 -16.25
#